data_AF-J3BUB0-F1
#
_entry.id   AF-J3BUB0-F1
#
_cell.length_a   1.000
_cell.length_b   1.000
_cell.length_c   1.000
_cell.angle_alpha   90.00
_cell.angle_beta   90.00
_cell.angle_gamma   90.00
#
_symmetry.space_group_name_H-M   'P 1'
#
loop_
_entity.id
_entity.type
_entity.pdbx_description
1 polymer ?
#
loop_
_entity_poly.entity_id
_entity_poly.type
_entity_poly.pdbx_seq_one_letter_code
_entity_poly.pdbx_strand_id
1 'polypeptide(L)'
;MTTRTKIADVLAANSIKVSLVSEERQLRRLVAMEIADAMIVEVNSSEALATVRNLASLTHTPIIVTSADLRDEDDKVRGLEAGAVDYLVKPFGYREFMARLTVAMRDRTSPLPARDRRSYRFDDYKLSVRQRCLIRLDGSDVKLTTAEFNLLIAFLNALAAG
;
A
#
# COMPACT_ATOMS: atom_id res chain seq x y z
N MET A 1 13.54 4.82 21.77
CA MET A 1 13.14 3.92 20.66
C MET A 1 11.79 4.37 20.13
N THR A 2 11.73 4.83 18.88
CA THR A 2 10.52 5.43 18.26
C THR A 2 9.45 4.38 17.96
N THR A 3 8.17 4.79 17.89
CA THR A 3 7.04 3.87 17.59
C THR A 3 7.23 3.13 16.27
N ARG A 4 7.79 3.81 15.25
CA ARG A 4 8.12 3.21 13.95
C ARG A 4 9.06 2.00 14.07
N THR A 5 10.09 2.10 14.92
CA THR A 5 11.06 1.01 15.12
C THR A 5 10.39 -0.18 15.81
N LYS A 6 9.57 0.08 16.83
CA LYS A 6 8.83 -0.98 17.53
C LYS A 6 7.86 -1.73 16.61
N ILE A 7 7.15 -1.02 15.73
CA ILE A 7 6.25 -1.65 14.74
C ILE A 7 7.06 -2.50 13.76
N ALA A 8 8.19 -1.99 13.27
CA ALA A 8 9.05 -2.74 12.35
C ALA A 8 9.58 -4.03 12.98
N ASP A 9 10.07 -3.97 14.22
CA ASP A 9 10.61 -5.13 14.94
C ASP A 9 9.51 -6.18 15.19
N VAL A 10 8.32 -5.72 15.58
CA VAL A 10 7.12 -6.56 15.77
C VAL A 10 6.77 -7.31 14.49
N LEU A 11 6.76 -6.63 13.35
CA LEU A 11 6.41 -7.24 12.06
C LEU A 11 7.50 -8.20 11.57
N ALA A 12 8.77 -7.81 11.71
CA ALA A 12 9.90 -8.65 11.34
C ALA A 12 9.94 -9.96 12.16
N ALA A 13 9.63 -9.89 13.47
CA ALA A 13 9.53 -11.07 14.33
C ALA A 13 8.42 -12.05 13.89
N ASN A 14 7.42 -11.58 13.13
CA ASN A 14 6.35 -12.39 12.56
C ASN A 14 6.60 -12.77 11.09
N SER A 15 7.85 -12.68 10.62
CA SER A 15 8.24 -12.96 9.23
C SER A 15 7.50 -12.11 8.18
N ILE A 16 7.02 -10.92 8.59
CA ILE A 16 6.40 -9.95 7.68
C ILE A 16 7.52 -9.06 7.14
N LYS A 17 7.64 -8.98 5.81
CA LYS A 17 8.58 -8.04 5.16
C LYS A 17 8.12 -6.60 5.44
N VAL A 18 9.02 -5.78 5.96
CA VAL A 18 8.75 -4.36 6.26
C VAL A 18 9.62 -3.47 5.39
N SER A 19 8.99 -2.54 4.69
CA SER A 19 9.66 -1.43 4.00
C SER A 19 9.34 -0.13 4.74
N LEU A 20 10.36 0.50 5.34
CA LEU A 20 10.21 1.76 6.04
C LEU A 20 10.38 2.94 5.07
N VAL A 21 9.44 3.87 5.11
CA VAL A 21 9.43 5.04 4.24
C VAL A 21 9.26 6.31 5.06
N SER A 22 10.10 7.31 4.79
CA SER A 22 10.03 8.62 5.45
C SER A 22 9.62 9.75 4.50
N GLU A 23 9.75 9.53 3.19
CA GLU A 23 9.51 10.56 2.16
C GLU A 23 8.41 10.13 1.19
N GLU A 24 7.54 11.07 0.79
CA GLU A 24 6.46 10.82 -0.17
C GLU A 24 6.99 10.31 -1.51
N ARG A 25 8.14 10.81 -1.98
CA ARG A 25 8.75 10.36 -3.24
C ARG A 25 9.16 8.88 -3.16
N GLN A 26 9.76 8.45 -2.06
CA GLN A 26 10.08 7.04 -1.83
C GLN A 26 8.82 6.19 -1.74
N LEU A 27 7.76 6.72 -1.12
CA LEU A 27 6.48 6.03 -0.99
C LEU A 27 5.84 5.78 -2.35
N ARG A 28 5.78 6.79 -3.22
CA ARG A 28 5.29 6.65 -4.59
C ARG A 28 6.07 5.60 -5.37
N ARG A 29 7.41 5.63 -5.26
CA ARG A 29 8.27 4.62 -5.89
C ARG A 29 7.98 3.21 -5.36
N LEU A 30 7.91 3.03 -4.04
CA LEU A 30 7.63 1.72 -3.45
C LEU A 30 6.25 1.19 -3.77
N VAL A 31 5.21 2.03 -3.72
CA VAL A 31 3.84 1.64 -4.11
C VAL A 31 3.80 1.23 -5.57
N ALA A 32 4.59 1.85 -6.44
CA ALA A 32 4.66 1.44 -7.84
C ALA A 32 5.57 0.20 -8.06
N MET A 33 6.59 0.03 -7.23
CA MET A 33 7.59 -1.04 -7.34
C MET A 33 7.22 -2.29 -6.58
N GLU A 34 6.32 -2.28 -5.60
CA GLU A 34 5.99 -3.44 -4.78
C GLU A 34 4.50 -3.43 -4.47
N ILE A 35 3.89 -4.62 -4.51
CA ILE A 35 2.53 -4.81 -3.99
C ILE A 35 2.69 -5.09 -2.50
N ALA A 36 2.38 -4.10 -1.67
CA ALA A 36 2.26 -4.32 -0.23
C ALA A 36 0.90 -4.99 0.07
N ASP A 37 0.86 -5.87 1.07
CA ASP A 37 -0.39 -6.46 1.55
C ASP A 37 -1.17 -5.48 2.45
N ALA A 38 -0.47 -4.56 3.10
CA ALA A 38 -1.04 -3.44 3.85
C ALA A 38 -0.03 -2.29 3.99
N MET A 39 -0.53 -1.09 4.25
CA MET A 39 0.26 0.10 4.54
C MET A 39 -0.12 0.65 5.90
N ILE A 40 0.88 1.09 6.67
CA ILE A 40 0.67 1.74 7.98
C ILE A 40 1.16 3.17 7.86
N VAL A 41 0.27 4.14 8.11
CA VAL A 41 0.57 5.56 7.98
C VAL A 41 0.42 6.23 9.34
N GLU A 42 1.49 6.85 9.80
CA GLU A 42 1.46 7.68 11.00
C GLU A 42 0.99 9.09 10.65
N VAL A 43 -0.08 9.53 11.31
CA VAL A 43 -0.70 10.84 11.12
C VAL A 43 -0.58 11.60 12.43
N ASN A 44 0.10 12.74 12.40
CA ASN A 44 0.32 13.63 13.55
C ASN A 44 -0.48 14.94 13.46
N SER A 45 -1.13 15.20 12.32
CA SER A 45 -1.96 16.37 12.13
C SER A 45 -3.11 16.08 11.16
N SER A 46 -4.13 16.94 11.21
CA SER A 46 -5.29 16.89 10.34
C SER A 46 -4.90 17.01 8.85
N GLU A 47 -3.92 17.84 8.54
CA GLU A 47 -3.38 18.05 7.18
C GLU A 47 -2.74 16.77 6.63
N ALA A 48 -2.13 15.95 7.49
CA ALA A 48 -1.51 14.69 7.07
C ALA A 48 -2.54 13.64 6.59
N LEU A 49 -3.84 13.81 6.87
CA LEU A 49 -4.90 12.99 6.28
C LEU A 49 -5.05 13.21 4.78
N ALA A 50 -4.61 14.35 4.24
CA ALA A 50 -4.57 14.55 2.79
C ALA A 50 -3.63 13.53 2.11
N THR A 51 -2.53 13.16 2.77
CA THR A 51 -1.62 12.11 2.27
C THR A 51 -2.30 10.75 2.23
N VAL A 52 -3.09 10.40 3.26
CA VAL A 52 -3.88 9.15 3.28
C VAL A 52 -4.85 9.12 2.09
N ARG A 53 -5.56 10.22 1.86
CA ARG A 53 -6.49 10.37 0.73
C ARG A 53 -5.83 10.22 -0.63
N ASN A 54 -4.66 10.85 -0.80
CA ASN A 54 -3.87 10.74 -2.02
C ASN A 54 -3.33 9.33 -2.24
N LEU A 55 -2.94 8.61 -1.17
CA LEU A 55 -2.52 7.22 -1.29
C LEU A 55 -3.68 6.30 -1.64
N ALA A 56 -4.83 6.48 -0.99
CA ALA A 56 -6.03 5.69 -1.26
C ALA A 56 -6.53 5.85 -2.71
N SER A 57 -6.28 6.99 -3.37
CA SER A 57 -6.59 7.18 -4.79
C SER A 57 -5.57 6.54 -5.74
N LEU A 58 -4.35 6.25 -5.28
CA LEU A 58 -3.27 5.67 -6.08
C LEU A 58 -3.15 4.13 -5.95
N THR A 59 -3.71 3.53 -4.90
CA THR A 59 -3.59 2.08 -4.65
C THR A 59 -4.81 1.48 -3.98
N HIS A 60 -5.07 0.21 -4.26
CA HIS A 60 -6.07 -0.60 -3.55
C HIS A 60 -5.47 -1.35 -2.34
N THR A 61 -4.26 -0.99 -1.92
CA THR A 61 -3.64 -1.57 -0.73
C THR A 61 -4.33 -1.03 0.52
N PRO A 62 -4.75 -1.88 1.47
CA PRO A 62 -5.43 -1.41 2.68
C PRO A 62 -4.49 -0.52 3.51
N ILE A 63 -4.98 0.68 3.87
CA ILE A 63 -4.25 1.66 4.67
C ILE A 63 -4.77 1.66 6.09
N ILE A 64 -3.90 1.39 7.06
CA ILE A 64 -4.17 1.54 8.50
C ILE A 64 -3.54 2.84 8.96
N VAL A 65 -4.33 3.73 9.55
CA VAL A 65 -3.82 4.96 10.15
C VAL A 65 -3.45 4.71 11.60
N THR A 66 -2.38 5.34 12.07
CA THR A 66 -2.05 5.43 13.48
C THR A 66 -1.74 6.86 13.90
N SER A 67 -2.20 7.27 15.09
CA SER A 67 -1.92 8.61 15.63
C SER A 67 -1.73 8.60 17.14
N ALA A 68 -0.86 9.47 17.66
CA ALA A 68 -0.81 9.82 19.07
C ALA A 68 -1.54 11.14 19.38
N ASP A 69 -1.61 12.04 18.39
CA ASP A 69 -2.07 13.42 18.57
C ASP A 69 -3.55 13.58 18.26
N LEU A 70 -4.04 12.83 17.26
CA LEU A 70 -5.44 12.80 16.83
C LEU A 70 -6.14 11.58 17.44
N ARG A 71 -7.09 11.81 18.34
CA ARG A 71 -7.57 10.76 19.26
C ARG A 71 -9.09 10.72 19.43
N ASP A 72 -9.78 11.81 19.13
CA ASP A 72 -11.23 11.89 19.31
C ASP A 72 -11.98 11.09 18.23
N GLU A 73 -13.31 11.09 18.34
CA GLU A 73 -14.16 10.37 17.40
C GLU A 73 -14.13 11.01 16.01
N ASP A 74 -14.15 12.34 15.94
CA ASP A 74 -14.13 13.10 14.69
C ASP A 74 -12.85 12.82 13.88
N ASP A 75 -11.70 12.77 14.55
CA ASP A 75 -10.41 12.43 13.94
C ASP A 75 -10.41 11.03 13.32
N LYS A 76 -11.00 10.05 14.01
CA LYS A 76 -11.13 8.67 13.51
C LYS A 76 -12.02 8.62 12.30
N VAL A 77 -13.19 9.29 12.37
CA VAL A 77 -14.14 9.38 11.25
C VAL A 77 -13.44 9.99 10.03
N ARG A 78 -12.75 11.13 10.20
CA ARG A 78 -12.01 11.80 9.13
C ARG A 78 -10.90 10.93 8.54
N GLY A 79 -10.23 10.13 9.36
CA GLY A 79 -9.23 9.17 8.88
C GLY A 79 -9.83 8.06 8.02
N LEU A 80 -10.99 7.52 8.41
CA LEU A 80 -11.72 6.52 7.63
C LEU A 80 -12.29 7.12 6.33
N GLU A 81 -12.84 8.32 6.38
CA GLU A 81 -13.32 9.07 5.21
C GLU A 81 -12.18 9.43 4.24
N ALA A 82 -10.95 9.57 4.74
CA ALA A 82 -9.77 9.71 3.90
C ALA A 82 -9.37 8.41 3.17
N GLY A 83 -10.06 7.29 3.43
CA GLY A 83 -9.83 6.01 2.77
C GLY A 83 -9.02 5.00 3.60
N ALA A 84 -8.78 5.28 4.87
CA ALA A 84 -8.22 4.28 5.77
C ALA A 84 -9.24 3.14 6.01
N VAL A 85 -8.75 1.91 6.12
CA VAL A 85 -9.58 0.75 6.46
C VAL A 85 -9.68 0.52 7.97
N ASP A 86 -8.75 1.09 8.74
CA ASP A 86 -8.74 1.08 10.20
C ASP A 86 -7.94 2.28 10.76
N TYR A 87 -8.20 2.64 12.01
CA TYR A 87 -7.58 3.77 12.71
C TYR A 87 -7.18 3.37 14.15
N LEU A 88 -5.89 3.48 14.44
CA LEU A 88 -5.29 3.08 15.73
C LEU A 88 -4.72 4.27 16.51
N VAL A 89 -5.39 4.61 17.61
CA VAL A 89 -4.92 5.64 18.54
C VAL A 89 -3.88 5.05 19.49
N LYS A 90 -2.73 5.69 19.59
CA LYS A 90 -1.65 5.33 20.52
C LYS A 90 -2.03 5.75 21.95
N PRO A 91 -1.65 4.96 22.97
CA PRO A 91 -0.95 3.68 22.88
C PRO A 91 -1.89 2.51 22.54
N PHE A 92 -1.42 1.55 21.74
CA PHE A 92 -2.08 0.27 21.47
C PHE A 92 -1.12 -0.90 21.71
N GLY A 93 -1.68 -2.06 22.03
CA GLY A 93 -0.91 -3.27 22.31
C GLY A 93 -0.51 -4.04 21.04
N TYR A 94 0.52 -4.88 21.17
CA TYR A 94 0.98 -5.78 20.11
C TYR A 94 -0.15 -6.67 19.57
N ARG A 95 -0.92 -7.31 20.47
CA ARG A 95 -2.02 -8.22 20.08
C ARG A 95 -3.12 -7.50 19.31
N GLU A 96 -3.46 -6.28 19.73
CA GLU A 96 -4.46 -5.46 19.04
C GLU A 96 -3.98 -5.08 17.63
N PHE A 97 -2.76 -4.55 17.53
CA PHE A 97 -2.18 -4.17 16.25
C PHE A 97 -2.10 -5.34 15.26
N MET A 98 -1.60 -6.49 15.71
CA MET A 98 -1.52 -7.69 14.87
C MET A 98 -2.89 -8.20 14.44
N ALA A 99 -3.90 -8.17 15.32
CA ALA A 99 -5.25 -8.59 14.97
C ALA A 99 -5.84 -7.69 13.88
N ARG A 100 -5.74 -6.36 14.03
CA ARG A 100 -6.24 -5.39 13.07
C ARG A 100 -5.50 -5.44 11.73
N LEU A 101 -4.17 -5.56 11.76
CA LEU A 101 -3.37 -5.74 10.56
C LEU A 101 -3.74 -7.02 9.82
N THR A 102 -3.89 -8.13 10.54
CA THR A 102 -4.32 -9.41 9.94
C THR A 102 -5.68 -9.27 9.29
N VAL A 103 -6.63 -8.58 9.93
CA VAL A 103 -7.96 -8.32 9.35
C VAL A 103 -7.89 -7.42 8.13
N ALA A 104 -7.05 -6.39 8.13
CA ALA A 104 -6.87 -5.50 6.98
C ALA A 104 -6.24 -6.23 5.78
N MET A 105 -5.28 -7.13 6.02
CA MET A 105 -4.64 -7.95 4.98
C MET A 105 -5.53 -9.09 4.47
N ARG A 106 -6.59 -9.47 5.20
CA ARG A 106 -7.56 -10.45 4.70
C ARG A 106 -8.18 -9.88 3.45
N ASP A 107 -7.94 -10.59 2.36
CA ASP A 107 -8.50 -10.28 1.05
C ASP A 107 -10.00 -10.05 1.24
N ARG A 108 -10.46 -8.80 1.06
CA ARG A 108 -11.89 -8.52 0.98
C ARG A 108 -12.31 -9.13 -0.35
N THR A 109 -12.65 -10.41 -0.31
CA THR A 109 -13.21 -11.20 -1.39
C THR A 109 -14.50 -10.53 -1.86
N SER A 110 -14.35 -9.51 -2.69
CA SER A 110 -15.34 -9.17 -3.70
C SER A 110 -15.20 -10.23 -4.79
N PRO A 111 -16.30 -10.83 -5.28
CA PRO A 111 -16.30 -11.74 -6.41
C PRO A 111 -16.08 -10.98 -7.73
N LEU A 112 -15.09 -10.10 -7.76
CA LEU A 112 -14.53 -9.58 -8.99
C LEU A 112 -13.51 -10.63 -9.47
N PRO A 113 -13.53 -11.01 -10.75
CA PRO A 113 -12.70 -12.11 -11.26
C PRO A 113 -11.27 -11.82 -10.85
N ALA A 114 -10.61 -12.82 -10.24
CA ALA A 114 -9.26 -12.77 -9.71
C ALA A 114 -8.42 -11.72 -10.46
N ARG A 115 -8.41 -10.48 -9.94
CA ARG A 115 -7.74 -9.38 -10.63
C ARG A 115 -6.28 -9.72 -10.58
N ASP A 116 -5.74 -9.99 -11.75
CA ASP A 116 -4.45 -10.57 -11.97
C ASP A 116 -3.36 -9.92 -11.08
N ARG A 117 -2.90 -10.68 -10.08
CA ARG A 117 -1.83 -10.25 -9.16
C ARG A 117 -0.45 -10.34 -9.81
N ARG A 118 -0.36 -10.73 -11.09
CA ARG A 118 0.92 -10.80 -11.80
C ARG A 118 1.60 -9.43 -11.80
N SER A 119 2.90 -9.46 -11.59
CA SER A 119 3.79 -8.35 -11.85
C SER A 119 4.88 -8.86 -12.76
N TYR A 120 5.14 -8.18 -13.86
CA TYR A 120 6.21 -8.54 -14.78
C TYR A 120 7.40 -7.64 -14.54
N ARG A 121 8.59 -8.20 -14.66
CA ARG A 121 9.84 -7.46 -14.69
C ARG A 121 10.60 -7.85 -15.95
N PHE A 122 10.98 -6.86 -16.73
CA PHE A 122 11.74 -7.04 -17.96
C PHE A 122 12.63 -5.81 -18.16
N ASP A 123 13.90 -6.04 -18.46
CA ASP A 123 14.90 -4.97 -18.55
C ASP A 123 14.89 -4.05 -17.31
N ASP A 124 14.86 -2.73 -17.50
CA ASP A 124 14.72 -1.72 -16.45
C ASP A 124 13.26 -1.41 -16.11
N TYR A 125 12.30 -2.22 -16.55
CA TYR A 125 10.88 -2.00 -16.31
C TYR A 125 10.26 -2.97 -15.30
N LYS A 126 9.26 -2.46 -14.58
CA LYS A 126 8.32 -3.23 -13.78
C LYS A 126 6.89 -2.87 -14.16
N LEU A 127 6.10 -3.87 -14.53
CA LEU A 127 4.68 -3.75 -14.85
C LEU A 127 3.84 -4.33 -13.71
N SER A 128 2.92 -3.54 -13.18
CA SER A 128 1.92 -3.99 -12.21
C SER A 128 0.58 -4.14 -12.91
N VAL A 129 0.12 -5.38 -13.11
CA VAL A 129 -1.16 -5.63 -13.79
C VAL A 129 -2.33 -5.07 -12.98
N ARG A 130 -2.25 -5.25 -11.66
CA ARG A 130 -3.25 -4.74 -10.70
C ARG A 130 -3.36 -3.21 -10.70
N GLN A 131 -2.23 -2.51 -10.71
CA GLN A 131 -2.21 -1.03 -10.64
C GLN A 131 -2.28 -0.37 -12.02
N ARG A 132 -2.24 -1.16 -13.10
CA ARG A 132 -2.18 -0.70 -14.48
C ARG A 132 -1.10 0.35 -14.74
N CYS A 133 0.07 0.16 -14.12
CA CYS A 133 1.21 1.05 -14.28
C CYS A 133 2.44 0.29 -14.77
N LEU A 134 3.23 0.97 -15.59
CA LEU A 134 4.55 0.57 -16.02
C LEU A 134 5.52 1.60 -15.46
N ILE A 135 6.53 1.15 -14.73
CA ILE A 135 7.54 2.02 -14.16
C ILE A 135 8.94 1.53 -14.53
N ARG A 136 9.89 2.44 -14.56
CA ARG A 136 11.32 2.09 -14.60
C ARG A 136 11.86 1.82 -13.21
N LEU A 137 12.99 1.12 -13.12
CA LEU A 137 13.70 0.83 -11.87
C LEU A 137 14.24 2.10 -11.18
N ASP A 138 14.42 3.19 -11.93
CA ASP A 138 14.73 4.52 -11.38
C ASP A 138 13.51 5.21 -10.72
N GLY A 139 12.35 4.58 -10.81
CA GLY A 139 11.08 5.00 -10.24
C GLY A 139 10.30 6.02 -11.08
N SER A 140 10.70 6.26 -12.33
CA SER A 140 9.92 7.07 -13.28
C SER A 140 8.71 6.29 -13.79
N ASP A 141 7.57 6.99 -13.89
CA ASP A 141 6.32 6.43 -14.42
C ASP A 141 6.31 6.53 -15.95
N VAL A 142 5.93 5.43 -16.60
CA VAL A 142 5.79 5.34 -18.04
C VAL A 142 4.31 5.28 -18.35
N LYS A 143 3.76 6.41 -18.78
CA LYS A 143 2.36 6.51 -19.16
C LYS A 143 2.09 5.65 -20.38
N LEU A 144 1.23 4.66 -20.21
CA LEU A 144 0.68 3.86 -21.30
C LEU A 144 -0.79 4.23 -21.49
N THR A 145 -1.21 4.30 -22.75
CA THR A 145 -2.63 4.26 -23.10
C THR A 145 -3.23 2.90 -22.72
N THR A 146 -4.55 2.82 -22.63
CA THR A 146 -5.26 1.56 -22.39
C THR A 146 -4.88 0.49 -23.42
N ALA A 147 -4.73 0.88 -24.70
CA ALA A 147 -4.38 -0.04 -25.78
C ALA A 147 -2.95 -0.59 -25.65
N GLU A 148 -1.96 0.29 -25.40
CA GLU A 148 -0.57 -0.11 -25.20
C GLU A 148 -0.40 -1.02 -23.99
N PHE A 149 -1.07 -0.70 -22.88
CA PHE A 149 -1.06 -1.52 -21.68
C PHE A 149 -1.60 -2.93 -21.97
N ASN A 150 -2.75 -3.02 -22.63
CA ASN A 150 -3.37 -4.30 -22.93
C ASN A 150 -2.53 -5.13 -23.92
N LEU A 151 -1.90 -4.47 -24.90
CA LEU A 151 -1.00 -5.12 -25.85
C LEU A 151 0.25 -5.67 -25.17
N LEU A 152 0.86 -4.90 -24.26
CA LEU A 152 2.02 -5.32 -23.48
C LEU A 152 1.71 -6.56 -22.63
N ILE A 153 0.55 -6.57 -21.97
CA ILE A 153 0.07 -7.74 -21.22
C ILE A 153 -0.07 -8.97 -22.13
N ALA A 154 -0.62 -8.80 -23.34
CA ALA A 154 -0.79 -9.90 -24.28
C ALA A 154 0.56 -10.53 -24.68
N PHE A 155 1.58 -9.70 -24.96
CA PHE A 155 2.92 -10.20 -25.26
C PHE A 155 3.57 -10.93 -24.09
N LEU A 156 3.47 -10.37 -22.88
CA LEU A 156 4.05 -10.98 -21.68
C LEU A 156 3.37 -12.31 -21.32
N ASN A 157 2.05 -12.41 -21.50
CA ASN A 157 1.32 -13.65 -21.32
C ASN A 157 1.74 -14.73 -22.33
N ALA A 158 1.97 -14.35 -23.60
CA ALA A 158 2.42 -15.27 -24.64
C ALA A 158 3.84 -15.79 -24.37
N LEU A 159 4.73 -14.95 -23.82
CA LEU A 159 6.10 -15.33 -23.46
C LEU A 159 6.16 -16.21 -22.19
N ALA A 160 5.23 -16.05 -21.25
CA ALA A 160 5.21 -16.84 -20.01
C ALA A 160 4.62 -18.25 -20.17
N ALA A 161 4.03 -18.56 -21.33
CA ALA A 161 3.36 -19.83 -21.61
C ALA A 161 4.21 -20.83 -22.43
N GLY A 162 5.44 -20.44 -22.83
CA GLY A 162 6.41 -21.29 -23.52
C GLY A 162 7.62 -21.58 -22.65
#